data_AF-A0A0N4UBD7-F1
#
_entry.id   AF-A0A0N4UBD7-F1
#
_cell.length_a   1.000
_cell.length_b   1.000
_cell.length_c   1.000
_cell.angle_alpha   90.00
_cell.angle_beta   90.00
_cell.angle_gamma   90.00
#
_symmetry.space_group_name_H-M   'P 1'
#
loop_
_entity.id
_entity.type
_entity.pdbx_description
1 polymer ?
#
loop_
_entity_poly.entity_id
_entity_poly.type
_entity_poly.pdbx_seq_one_letter_code
_entity_poly.pdbx_strand_id
1 'polypeptide(L)'
;MFNDETKEKQQAGVDFSAAGEDSFSNLYELPLNRIKRIMQNNSEEVHISNEGLFAMSKAAELFISRLSQEAYQINNMPKVLDYSHLANYVQNCSELNYLHGDFLDMIPRMVKLKDVMHLLPTEDEINMS
;
A
#
# COMPACT_ATOMS: atom_id res chain seq x y z
N MET A 1 -60.37 -17.19 -11.00
CA MET A 1 -60.15 -17.27 -12.47
C MET A 1 -59.78 -15.84 -12.89
N PHE A 2 -58.55 -15.35 -12.85
CA PHE A 2 -57.18 -15.88 -12.84
C PHE A 2 -56.38 -15.18 -11.73
N ASN A 3 -55.58 -15.93 -10.95
CA ASN A 3 -54.63 -15.37 -9.98
C ASN A 3 -53.31 -15.11 -10.70
N ASP A 4 -52.86 -13.86 -10.69
CA ASP A 4 -51.53 -13.46 -11.18
C ASP A 4 -50.54 -13.51 -10.01
N GLU A 5 -49.94 -14.68 -9.81
CA GLU A 5 -48.88 -14.94 -8.85
C GLU A 5 -47.53 -14.73 -9.53
N THR A 6 -46.91 -13.57 -9.32
CA THR A 6 -45.44 -13.43 -9.37
C THR A 6 -45.00 -12.18 -8.60
N LYS A 7 -45.10 -12.27 -7.27
CA LYS A 7 -44.32 -11.44 -6.34
C LYS A 7 -43.08 -12.23 -5.89
N GLU A 8 -42.02 -11.49 -5.57
CA GLU A 8 -40.86 -11.88 -4.75
C GLU A 8 -39.73 -12.70 -5.40
N LYS A 9 -38.80 -11.97 -6.06
CA LYS A 9 -37.35 -12.22 -5.96
C LYS A 9 -36.59 -10.89 -5.91
N GLN A 10 -36.72 -10.17 -4.80
CA GLN A 10 -35.82 -9.10 -4.39
C GLN A 10 -35.48 -9.34 -2.92
N GLN A 11 -34.33 -9.96 -2.65
CA GLN A 11 -33.54 -9.90 -1.41
C GLN A 11 -32.60 -11.12 -1.38
N ALA A 12 -31.36 -10.90 -1.80
CA ALA A 12 -30.21 -11.63 -1.30
C ALA A 12 -29.11 -10.60 -1.05
N GLY A 13 -29.44 -9.56 -0.27
CA GLY A 13 -28.44 -8.76 0.40
C GLY A 13 -27.86 -9.64 1.49
N VAL A 14 -26.58 -9.98 1.39
CA VAL A 14 -25.87 -10.69 2.44
C VAL A 14 -25.68 -9.70 3.59
N ASP A 15 -26.59 -9.72 4.57
CA ASP A 15 -26.46 -8.98 5.82
C ASP A 15 -25.24 -9.51 6.59
N PHE A 16 -24.10 -8.84 6.43
CA PHE A 16 -22.88 -9.11 7.19
C PHE A 16 -22.90 -8.50 8.61
N SER A 17 -24.01 -7.91 9.04
CA SER A 17 -24.06 -7.07 10.26
C SER A 17 -24.33 -7.82 11.57
N ALA A 18 -24.31 -9.16 11.59
CA ALA A 18 -24.64 -9.94 12.80
C ALA A 18 -23.68 -11.10 13.13
N ALA A 19 -22.57 -11.26 12.39
CA ALA A 19 -21.54 -12.25 12.73
C ALA A 19 -20.49 -11.59 13.64
N GLY A 20 -20.37 -12.12 14.87
CA GLY A 20 -19.62 -11.52 15.97
C GLY A 20 -18.20 -11.06 15.62
N GLU A 21 -17.82 -9.92 16.20
CA GLU A 21 -16.54 -9.22 16.02
C GLU A 21 -15.30 -10.12 16.24
N ASP A 22 -15.43 -11.26 16.93
CA ASP A 22 -14.33 -12.17 17.26
C ASP A 22 -13.92 -13.17 16.16
N SER A 23 -14.80 -13.50 15.20
CA SER A 23 -14.49 -14.52 14.18
C SER A 23 -13.64 -14.01 13.01
N PHE A 24 -13.54 -12.69 12.88
CA PHE A 24 -12.80 -12.05 11.79
C PHE A 24 -11.29 -11.98 12.04
N SER A 25 -10.84 -12.18 13.27
CA SER A 25 -9.43 -12.09 13.66
C SER A 25 -8.50 -13.03 12.87
N ASN A 26 -9.01 -14.15 12.36
CA ASN A 26 -8.23 -15.12 11.57
C ASN A 26 -8.28 -14.88 10.05
N LEU A 27 -9.14 -14.00 9.55
CA LEU A 27 -9.28 -13.76 8.11
C LEU A 27 -8.34 -12.66 7.60
N TYR A 28 -7.87 -11.79 8.49
CA TYR A 28 -7.05 -10.63 8.17
C TYR A 28 -5.72 -10.71 8.89
N GLU A 29 -4.62 -10.54 8.15
CA GLU A 29 -3.30 -10.37 8.77
C GLU A 29 -3.10 -8.92 9.22
N LEU A 30 -3.81 -7.98 8.57
CA LEU A 30 -3.75 -6.55 8.85
C LEU A 30 -5.02 -6.07 9.60
N PRO A 31 -4.89 -5.16 10.57
CA PRO A 31 -6.04 -4.67 11.34
C PRO A 31 -6.96 -3.79 10.48
N LEU A 32 -8.18 -4.25 10.23
CA LEU A 32 -9.17 -3.56 9.39
C LEU A 32 -9.43 -2.11 9.79
N ASN A 33 -9.49 -1.82 11.09
CA ASN A 33 -9.70 -0.45 11.59
C ASN A 33 -8.57 0.50 11.17
N ARG A 34 -7.33 0.01 11.07
CA ARG A 34 -6.20 0.81 10.60
C ARG A 34 -6.29 1.04 9.09
N ILE A 35 -6.64 0.00 8.34
CA ILE A 35 -6.83 0.09 6.88
C ILE A 35 -7.91 1.13 6.56
N LYS A 36 -9.08 1.06 7.23
CA LYS A 36 -10.17 2.03 7.05
C LYS A 36 -9.71 3.47 7.30
N ARG A 37 -8.98 3.71 8.40
CA ARG A 37 -8.43 5.05 8.71
C ARG A 37 -7.44 5.55 7.66
N ILE A 38 -6.61 4.66 7.09
CA ILE A 38 -5.67 5.02 6.02
C ILE A 38 -6.42 5.35 4.73
N MET A 39 -7.42 4.53 4.37
CA MET A 39 -8.25 4.76 3.16
C MET A 39 -9.02 6.08 3.22
N GLN A 40 -9.45 6.50 4.42
CA GLN A 40 -10.14 7.77 4.63
C GLN A 40 -9.17 8.93 4.94
N ASN A 41 -7.85 8.69 4.89
CA ASN A 41 -6.88 9.76 5.10
C ASN A 41 -7.09 10.82 4.01
N ASN A 42 -7.29 12.07 4.43
CA ASN A 42 -7.66 13.22 3.61
C ASN A 42 -9.11 13.29 3.09
N SER A 43 -10.02 12.35 3.43
CA SER A 43 -11.45 12.48 3.09
C SER A 43 -12.36 11.60 3.95
N GLU A 44 -12.97 12.18 4.99
CA GLU A 44 -13.97 11.49 5.83
C GLU A 44 -15.25 11.11 5.07
N GLU A 45 -15.52 11.76 3.94
CA GLU A 45 -16.75 11.62 3.15
C GLU A 45 -16.79 10.36 2.28
N VAL A 46 -15.69 9.59 2.19
CA VAL A 46 -15.67 8.37 1.39
C VAL A 46 -16.30 7.22 2.18
N HIS A 47 -17.51 6.82 1.76
CA HIS A 47 -18.16 5.60 2.23
C HIS A 47 -17.45 4.37 1.67
N ILE A 48 -16.80 3.59 2.54
CA ILE A 48 -16.10 2.35 2.20
C ILE A 48 -17.00 1.16 2.55
N SER A 49 -17.34 0.33 1.57
CA SER A 49 -18.09 -0.92 1.81
C SER A 49 -17.22 -1.95 2.53
N ASN A 50 -17.86 -2.92 3.21
CA ASN A 50 -17.13 -4.02 3.87
C ASN A 50 -16.33 -4.86 2.87
N GLU A 51 -16.88 -5.08 1.67
CA GLU A 51 -16.19 -5.77 0.57
C GLU A 51 -14.97 -4.99 0.08
N GLY A 52 -15.09 -3.66 -0.06
CA GLY A 52 -13.98 -2.80 -0.43
C GLY A 52 -12.88 -2.77 0.64
N LEU A 53 -13.26 -2.76 1.92
CA LEU A 53 -12.33 -2.84 3.04
C LEU A 53 -11.61 -4.20 3.08
N PHE A 54 -12.34 -5.31 2.84
CA PHE A 54 -11.77 -6.65 2.71
C PHE A 54 -10.78 -6.73 1.54
N ALA A 55 -11.19 -6.25 0.36
CA ALA A 55 -10.36 -6.26 -0.84
C ALA A 55 -9.07 -5.44 -0.64
N MET A 56 -9.16 -4.26 0.00
CA MET A 56 -7.99 -3.46 0.32
C MET A 56 -7.05 -4.16 1.31
N SER A 57 -7.59 -4.84 2.34
CA SER A 57 -6.78 -5.65 3.25
C SER A 57 -5.99 -6.70 2.50
N LYS A 58 -6.65 -7.48 1.63
CA LYS A 58 -5.99 -8.51 0.84
C LYS A 58 -5.01 -7.95 -0.18
N ALA A 59 -5.35 -6.82 -0.82
CA ALA A 59 -4.43 -6.13 -1.72
C ALA A 59 -3.16 -5.68 -0.99
N ALA A 60 -3.27 -5.11 0.22
CA ALA A 60 -2.13 -4.69 1.02
C ALA A 60 -1.25 -5.87 1.47
N GLU A 61 -1.87 -6.97 1.91
CA GLU A 61 -1.16 -8.22 2.26
C GLU A 61 -0.36 -8.77 1.06
N LEU A 62 -1.02 -8.91 -0.09
CA LEU A 62 -0.39 -9.37 -1.33
C LEU A 62 0.69 -8.41 -1.82
N PHE A 63 0.47 -7.11 -1.70
CA PHE A 63 1.42 -6.08 -2.09
C PHE A 63 2.70 -6.17 -1.26
N ILE A 64 2.61 -6.26 0.07
CA ILE A 64 3.79 -6.37 0.95
C ILE A 64 4.57 -7.65 0.64
N SER A 65 3.87 -8.77 0.46
CA SER A 65 4.49 -10.05 0.12
C SER A 65 5.22 -9.98 -1.22
N ARG A 66 4.55 -9.46 -2.27
CA ARG A 66 5.12 -9.30 -3.61
C ARG A 66 6.32 -8.36 -3.60
N LEU A 67 6.18 -7.18 -3.00
CA LEU A 67 7.23 -6.17 -2.90
C LEU A 67 8.48 -6.75 -2.23
N SER A 68 8.30 -7.46 -1.11
CA SER A 68 9.40 -8.03 -0.35
C SER A 68 10.09 -9.17 -1.11
N GLN A 69 9.30 -10.07 -1.74
CA GLN A 69 9.85 -11.19 -2.52
C GLN A 69 10.62 -10.72 -3.75
N GLU A 70 10.08 -9.78 -4.50
CA GLU A 70 10.73 -9.25 -5.72
C GLU A 70 12.00 -8.47 -5.39
N ALA A 71 11.94 -7.60 -4.37
CA ALA A 71 13.13 -6.91 -3.89
C ALA A 71 14.21 -7.90 -3.40
N TYR A 72 13.82 -8.98 -2.72
CA TYR A 72 14.74 -10.04 -2.30
C TYR A 72 15.38 -10.77 -3.50
N GLN A 73 14.59 -11.14 -4.50
CA GLN A 73 15.07 -11.88 -5.69
C GLN A 73 16.00 -11.03 -6.55
N ILE A 74 15.63 -9.77 -6.85
CA ILE A 74 16.43 -8.86 -7.70
C ILE A 74 17.77 -8.50 -7.05
N ASN A 75 17.84 -8.49 -5.72
CA ASN A 75 19.07 -8.17 -4.99
C ASN A 75 19.89 -9.43 -4.61
N ASN A 76 19.78 -10.51 -5.38
CA ASN A 76 20.53 -11.76 -5.21
C ASN A 76 20.31 -12.47 -3.86
N MET A 77 19.06 -12.45 -3.36
CA MET A 77 18.65 -13.20 -2.16
C MET A 77 19.54 -12.89 -0.93
N PRO A 78 19.64 -11.61 -0.52
CA PRO A 78 20.51 -11.21 0.58
C PRO A 78 20.04 -11.83 1.89
N LYS A 79 20.96 -12.08 2.83
CA LYS A 79 20.56 -12.61 4.16
C LYS A 79 19.56 -11.71 4.91
N VAL A 80 19.60 -10.40 4.64
CA VAL A 80 18.74 -9.39 5.24
C VAL A 80 18.25 -8.44 4.15
N LEU A 81 16.94 -8.17 4.13
CA LEU A 81 16.33 -7.23 3.19
C LEU A 81 16.33 -5.81 3.80
N ASP A 82 17.39 -5.05 3.55
CA ASP A 82 17.50 -3.64 3.95
C ASP A 82 16.78 -2.66 3.02
N TYR A 83 16.58 -1.42 3.49
CA TYR A 83 15.97 -0.31 2.75
C TYR A 83 16.59 -0.09 1.36
N SER A 84 17.91 -0.21 1.22
CA SER A 84 18.59 -0.02 -0.07
C SER A 84 18.12 -1.00 -1.14
N HIS A 85 17.76 -2.22 -0.76
CA HIS A 85 17.24 -3.23 -1.69
C HIS A 85 15.84 -2.87 -2.17
N LEU A 86 14.97 -2.41 -1.25
CA LEU A 86 13.63 -1.92 -1.58
C LEU A 86 13.68 -0.68 -2.45
N ALA A 87 14.46 0.33 -2.07
CA ALA A 87 14.62 1.56 -2.85
C ALA A 87 15.18 1.28 -4.25
N ASN A 88 16.13 0.33 -4.36
CA ASN A 88 16.66 -0.09 -5.65
C ASN A 88 15.57 -0.77 -6.51
N TYR A 89 14.78 -1.67 -5.94
CA TYR A 89 13.72 -2.35 -6.68
C TYR A 89 12.62 -1.38 -7.13
N VAL A 90 12.12 -0.57 -6.21
CA VAL A 90 11.05 0.41 -6.46
C VAL A 90 11.42 1.33 -7.62
N GLN A 91 12.65 1.85 -7.64
CA GLN A 91 13.11 2.78 -8.68
C GLN A 91 13.36 2.16 -10.05
N ASN A 92 13.44 0.84 -10.14
CA ASN A 92 13.63 0.12 -11.42
C ASN A 92 12.34 -0.56 -11.90
N CYS A 93 11.22 -0.40 -11.17
CA CYS A 93 9.95 -1.03 -11.47
C CYS A 93 8.91 0.05 -11.80
N SER A 94 8.52 0.13 -13.08
CA SER A 94 7.59 1.16 -13.58
C SER A 94 6.23 1.15 -12.89
N GLU A 95 5.79 -0.02 -12.43
CA GLU A 95 4.56 -0.27 -11.72
C GLU A 95 4.58 0.37 -10.33
N LEU A 96 5.77 0.65 -9.78
CA LEU A 96 5.99 1.24 -8.46
C LEU A 96 6.37 2.73 -8.53
N ASN A 97 6.21 3.38 -9.68
CA ASN A 97 6.43 4.83 -9.85
C ASN A 97 5.57 5.67 -8.90
N TYR A 98 4.43 5.16 -8.42
CA TYR A 98 3.64 5.87 -7.41
C TYR A 98 4.29 5.93 -6.02
N LEU A 99 5.35 5.15 -5.78
CA LEU A 99 6.14 5.14 -4.53
C LEU A 99 7.42 5.97 -4.62
N HIS A 100 7.84 6.33 -5.83
CA HIS A 100 9.04 7.11 -6.09
C HIS A 100 8.80 8.06 -7.26
N GLY A 101 8.86 9.36 -7.02
CA GLY A 101 8.70 10.37 -8.06
C GLY A 101 8.30 11.72 -7.51
N ASP A 102 8.12 12.67 -8.43
CA ASP A 102 7.98 14.11 -8.15
C ASP A 102 6.84 14.49 -7.20
N PHE A 103 5.89 13.59 -6.95
CA PHE A 103 4.72 13.84 -6.10
C PHE A 103 4.74 13.09 -4.77
N LEU A 104 5.60 12.08 -4.58
CA LEU A 104 5.62 11.29 -3.35
C LEU A 104 7.01 10.65 -3.10
N ASP A 105 7.84 11.33 -2.32
CA ASP A 105 9.15 10.86 -1.84
C ASP A 105 9.01 9.79 -0.73
N MET A 106 8.16 8.78 -0.94
CA MET A 106 7.94 7.75 0.08
C MET A 106 9.18 6.85 0.23
N ILE A 107 9.88 6.55 -0.87
CA ILE A 107 11.05 5.66 -0.88
C ILE A 107 12.20 6.25 -1.73
N PRO A 108 12.84 7.36 -1.30
CA PRO A 108 13.97 7.94 -2.01
C PRO A 108 15.22 7.03 -1.98
N ARG A 109 16.08 7.11 -3.01
CA ARG A 109 17.40 6.46 -2.95
C ARG A 109 18.26 7.24 -1.95
N MET A 110 18.80 6.55 -0.95
CA MET A 110 19.80 7.17 -0.08
C MET A 110 21.18 7.09 -0.72
N VAL A 111 21.86 8.23 -0.80
CA VAL A 111 23.28 8.35 -1.16
C VAL A 111 24.07 8.75 0.08
N LYS A 112 25.30 8.26 0.22
CA LYS A 112 26.14 8.68 1.36
C LYS A 112 26.74 10.04 1.03
N LEU A 113 26.83 10.92 2.03
CA LEU A 113 27.41 12.26 1.85
C LEU A 113 28.81 12.22 1.22
N LYS A 114 29.66 11.29 1.66
CA LYS A 114 31.01 11.10 1.09
C LYS A 114 31.02 10.82 -0.42
N ASP A 115 29.96 10.20 -0.94
CA ASP A 115 29.87 9.82 -2.36
C ASP A 115 29.42 11.02 -3.21
N VAL A 116 28.82 12.04 -2.60
CA VAL A 116 28.34 13.27 -3.26
C VAL A 116 29.06 14.54 -2.79
N MET A 117 30.04 14.42 -1.89
CA MET A 117 30.75 15.56 -1.30
C MET A 117 31.42 16.43 -2.36
N HIS A 118 31.88 15.82 -3.45
CA HIS A 118 32.48 16.50 -4.60
C HIS A 118 31.49 17.35 -5.43
N LEU A 119 30.19 17.22 -5.19
CA LEU A 119 29.12 18.01 -5.82
C LEU A 119 28.70 19.21 -4.97
N LEU A 120 29.13 19.27 -3.71
CA LEU A 120 28.85 20.41 -2.85
C LEU A 120 29.82 21.55 -3.19
N PRO A 121 29.34 22.80 -3.23
CA PRO A 121 30.22 23.92 -3.49
C PRO A 121 31.28 24.01 -2.39
N THR A 122 32.51 24.30 -2.79
CA THR A 122 33.61 24.50 -1.84
C THR A 122 33.43 25.83 -1.09
N GLU A 123 34.06 26.00 0.08
CA GLU A 123 33.99 27.26 0.83
C GLU A 123 34.41 28.47 -0.04
N ASP A 124 35.34 28.26 -0.97
CA ASP A 124 35.79 29.28 -1.93
C ASP A 124 34.68 29.69 -2.91
N GLU A 125 33.85 28.75 -3.39
CA GLU A 125 32.73 29.03 -4.30
C GLU A 125 31.56 29.74 -3.59
N ILE A 126 31.29 29.36 -2.33
CA ILE A 126 30.26 30.00 -1.50
C ILE A 126 30.63 31.46 -1.21
N ASN A 127 31.91 31.74 -0.94
CA ASN A 127 32.39 33.09 -0.62
C ASN A 127 32.60 34.00 -1.85
N MET A 128 32.48 33.46 -3.08
CA MET A 128 32.53 34.21 -4.34
C MET A 128 31.13 34.55 -4.91
N SER A 129 30.05 34.21 -4.19
CA SER A 129 28.64 34.49 -4.55
C SER A 129 28.05 35.59 -3.68
#